data_AF-A0A4V6S0W0-F1
#
_entry.id   AF-A0A4V6S0W0-F1
#
_cell.length_a   1.000
_cell.length_b   1.000
_cell.length_c   1.000
_cell.angle_alpha   90.00
_cell.angle_beta   90.00
_cell.angle_gamma   90.00
#
_symmetry.space_group_name_H-M   'P 1'
#
loop_
_entity.id
_entity.type
_entity.pdbx_description
1 polymer ?
#
loop_
_entity_poly.entity_id
_entity_poly.type
_entity_poly.pdbx_seq_one_letter_code
_entity_poly.pdbx_strand_id
1 'polypeptide(L)'
;MKQYITYCKTKWQMEDAADEREKAFLGLIWMLEGFMEGRQYAYVAKAYHTEHERMSVRLKNMWQAEQEEAAKKSRPTDSIATPPMLPSPASIATTSSANSTPTNHSTGAPAATKTQNESKTSRPGEDEKEKLPPPHLTVPVNANFVYNRQSQSAAIVNASRCMGYSQRTLTLPILAKHFPRTFARMIYTTYSITDEHEADIEDEEGELFWPGQLATGEGIGWVCLMGKAMIKEFGKDLGYRGYEGVIPKDEAAPAQEDVADPSSGPSSSTPVPFS
;
A
#
# COMPACT_ATOMS: atom_id res chain seq x y z
N MET A 1 6.94 -1.65 22.16
CA MET A 1 6.81 -0.44 21.31
C MET A 1 5.35 -0.01 21.10
N LYS A 2 4.43 -0.83 20.55
CA LYS A 2 3.01 -0.44 20.38
C LYS A 2 2.32 0.04 21.67
N GLN A 3 2.56 -0.65 22.79
CA GLN A 3 2.03 -0.24 24.10
C GLN A 3 2.54 1.15 24.54
N TYR A 4 3.82 1.46 24.28
CA TYR A 4 4.41 2.74 24.64
C TYR A 4 3.81 3.89 23.81
N ILE A 5 3.64 3.69 22.49
CA ILE A 5 2.99 4.69 21.63
C ILE A 5 1.54 4.90 22.05
N THR A 6 0.80 3.83 22.36
CA THR A 6 -0.56 3.95 22.90
C THR A 6 -0.58 4.74 24.19
N TYR A 7 0.33 4.46 25.12
CA TYR A 7 0.49 5.23 26.35
C TYR A 7 0.76 6.71 26.06
N CYS A 8 1.71 7.03 25.18
CA CYS A 8 2.03 8.41 24.78
C CYS A 8 0.81 9.13 24.21
N LYS A 9 0.07 8.51 23.28
CA LYS A 9 -1.15 9.10 22.73
C LYS A 9 -2.19 9.36 23.81
N THR A 10 -2.49 8.38 24.65
CA THR A 10 -3.50 8.51 25.70
C THR A 10 -3.13 9.63 26.66
N LYS A 11 -1.86 9.68 27.10
CA LYS A 11 -1.37 10.73 27.99
C LYS A 11 -1.52 12.12 27.36
N TRP A 12 -1.01 12.30 26.15
CA TRP A 12 -1.08 13.58 25.44
C TRP A 12 -2.50 14.01 25.05
N GLN A 13 -3.43 13.06 24.93
CA GLN A 13 -4.85 13.35 24.74
C GLN A 13 -5.55 13.75 26.05
N MET A 14 -5.19 13.12 27.16
CA MET A 14 -5.78 13.41 28.48
C MET A 14 -5.32 14.75 29.04
N GLU A 15 -4.09 15.14 28.77
CA GLU A 15 -3.51 16.41 29.24
C GLU A 15 -4.04 17.63 28.48
N ASP A 16 -4.94 17.44 27.49
CA ASP A 16 -5.52 18.43 26.58
C ASP A 16 -4.50 19.49 26.11
N ALA A 17 -3.85 19.20 24.98
CA ALA A 17 -2.82 20.05 24.39
C ALA A 17 -3.24 21.55 24.40
N ALA A 18 -2.54 22.33 25.23
CA ALA A 18 -2.95 23.68 25.59
C ALA A 18 -2.72 24.68 24.44
N ASP A 19 -1.72 24.40 23.58
CA ASP A 19 -1.30 25.25 22.47
C ASP A 19 -1.24 24.46 21.13
N GLU A 20 -1.27 25.17 20.01
CA GLU A 20 -1.14 24.63 18.65
C GLU A 20 0.17 23.85 18.46
N ARG A 21 1.24 24.22 19.18
CA ARG A 21 2.53 23.50 19.21
C ARG A 21 2.41 22.10 19.78
N GLU A 22 1.73 21.97 20.92
CA GLU A 22 1.51 20.68 21.57
C GLU A 22 0.55 19.79 20.75
N LYS A 23 -0.46 20.40 20.11
CA LYS A 23 -1.33 19.70 19.15
C LYS A 23 -0.54 19.16 17.95
N ALA A 24 0.47 19.90 17.48
CA ALA A 24 1.37 19.44 16.42
C ALA A 24 2.17 18.20 16.86
N PHE A 25 2.68 18.17 18.10
CA PHE A 25 3.35 16.98 18.65
C PHE A 25 2.40 15.79 18.81
N LEU A 26 1.16 16.01 19.24
CA LEU A 26 0.15 14.95 19.23
C LEU A 26 -0.05 14.41 17.80
N GLY A 27 -0.11 15.30 16.80
CA GLY A 27 -0.20 14.92 15.38
C GLY A 27 1.00 14.11 14.90
N LEU A 28 2.20 14.43 15.38
CA LEU A 28 3.43 13.69 15.09
C LEU A 28 3.38 12.28 15.69
N ILE A 29 2.90 12.11 16.92
CA ILE A 29 2.75 10.78 17.55
C ILE A 29 1.78 9.90 16.73
N TRP A 30 0.65 10.47 16.30
CA TRP A 30 -0.28 9.79 15.39
C TRP A 30 0.36 9.48 14.04
N MET A 31 1.18 10.39 13.50
CA MET A 31 1.89 10.16 12.24
C MET A 31 2.85 8.98 12.36
N LEU A 32 3.66 8.93 13.42
CA LEU A 32 4.61 7.86 13.68
C LEU A 32 3.94 6.48 13.68
N GLU A 33 2.81 6.35 14.40
CA GLU A 33 2.04 5.10 14.41
C GLU A 33 1.46 4.78 13.04
N GLY A 34 0.94 5.78 12.32
CA GLY A 34 0.45 5.62 10.95
C GLY A 34 1.50 5.05 10.01
N PHE A 35 2.73 5.58 10.08
CA PHE A 35 3.87 5.09 9.30
C PHE A 35 4.36 3.70 9.75
N MET A 36 4.30 3.39 11.06
CA MET A 36 4.62 2.04 11.55
C MET A 36 3.63 0.99 11.03
N GLU A 37 2.32 1.26 11.12
CA GLU A 37 1.28 0.37 10.60
C GLU A 37 1.34 0.28 9.07
N GLY A 38 1.62 1.40 8.38
CA GLY A 38 1.83 1.47 6.94
C GLY A 38 3.00 0.59 6.47
N ARG A 39 4.14 0.67 7.17
CA ARG A 39 5.32 -0.17 6.88
C ARG A 39 5.04 -1.64 7.11
N GLN A 40 4.36 -1.98 8.21
CA GLN A 40 3.93 -3.35 8.49
C GLN A 40 3.02 -3.88 7.38
N TYR A 41 2.02 -3.09 6.97
CA TYR A 41 1.12 -3.42 5.89
C TYR A 41 1.85 -3.62 4.56
N ALA A 42 2.68 -2.67 4.14
CA ALA A 42 3.35 -2.72 2.84
C ALA A 42 4.28 -3.94 2.72
N TYR A 43 5.00 -4.28 3.79
CA TYR A 43 5.84 -5.47 3.84
C TYR A 43 5.02 -6.76 3.67
N VAL A 44 3.96 -6.91 4.46
CA VAL A 44 3.11 -8.11 4.48
C VAL A 44 2.29 -8.24 3.18
N ALA A 45 1.83 -7.11 2.62
CA ALA A 45 1.05 -7.08 1.39
C ALA A 45 1.84 -7.62 0.19
N LYS A 46 3.15 -7.34 0.10
CA LYS A 46 4.02 -7.89 -0.95
C LYS A 46 4.08 -9.42 -0.90
N ALA A 47 4.20 -9.99 0.31
CA ALA A 47 4.22 -11.44 0.49
C ALA A 47 2.89 -12.09 0.08
N TYR A 48 1.76 -11.57 0.56
CA TYR A 48 0.44 -12.12 0.25
C TYR A 48 0.00 -11.89 -1.19
N HIS A 49 0.45 -10.81 -1.84
CA HIS A 49 0.14 -10.58 -3.26
C HIS A 49 0.65 -11.73 -4.13
N THR A 50 1.90 -12.15 -3.91
CA THR A 50 2.51 -13.29 -4.64
C THR A 50 1.77 -14.60 -4.37
N GLU A 51 1.37 -14.84 -3.12
CA GLU A 51 0.61 -16.04 -2.75
C GLU A 51 -0.79 -16.05 -3.39
N HIS A 52 -1.50 -14.93 -3.34
CA HIS A 52 -2.82 -14.75 -3.94
C HIS A 52 -2.77 -14.91 -5.46
N GLU A 53 -1.73 -14.39 -6.13
CA GLU A 53 -1.53 -14.55 -7.56
C GLU A 53 -1.37 -16.04 -7.93
N ARG A 54 -0.56 -16.80 -7.18
CA ARG A 54 -0.42 -18.25 -7.39
C ARG A 54 -1.74 -18.99 -7.24
N MET A 55 -2.55 -18.64 -6.24
CA MET A 55 -3.88 -19.23 -6.06
C MET A 55 -4.85 -18.86 -7.18
N SER A 56 -4.82 -17.61 -7.65
CA SER A 56 -5.62 -17.12 -8.76
C SER A 56 -5.27 -17.86 -10.06
N VAL A 57 -3.98 -17.99 -10.37
CA VAL A 57 -3.50 -18.76 -11.54
C VAL A 57 -3.91 -20.23 -11.44
N ARG A 58 -3.80 -20.86 -10.27
CA ARG A 58 -4.25 -22.24 -10.07
C ARG A 58 -5.73 -22.41 -10.39
N LEU A 59 -6.60 -21.52 -9.90
CA LEU A 59 -8.03 -21.57 -10.18
C LEU A 59 -8.33 -21.37 -11.67
N LYS A 60 -7.64 -20.43 -12.33
CA LYS A 60 -7.76 -20.22 -13.78
C LYS A 60 -7.36 -21.45 -14.58
N ASN A 61 -6.27 -22.12 -14.20
CA ASN A 61 -5.82 -23.35 -14.87
C ASN A 61 -6.82 -24.49 -14.69
N MET A 62 -7.39 -24.65 -13.49
CA MET A 62 -8.45 -25.64 -13.25
C MET A 62 -9.69 -25.36 -14.09
N TRP A 63 -10.08 -24.08 -14.19
CA TRP A 63 -11.22 -23.68 -15.01
C TRP A 63 -10.98 -23.92 -16.50
N GLN A 64 -9.79 -23.58 -17.00
CA GLN A 64 -9.41 -23.86 -18.40
C GLN A 64 -9.45 -25.36 -18.69
N ALA A 65 -8.91 -26.20 -17.80
CA ALA A 65 -8.96 -27.66 -17.94
C ALA A 65 -10.40 -28.19 -17.97
N GLU A 66 -11.31 -27.68 -17.12
CA GLU A 66 -12.73 -28.06 -17.16
C GLU A 66 -13.39 -27.65 -18.49
N GLN A 67 -13.07 -26.48 -19.03
CA GLN A 67 -13.61 -26.04 -20.32
C GLN A 67 -13.09 -26.89 -21.48
N GLU A 68 -11.81 -27.27 -21.46
CA GLU A 68 -11.23 -28.18 -22.45
C GLU A 68 -11.87 -29.57 -22.37
N GLU A 69 -12.07 -30.12 -21.18
CA GLU A 69 -12.74 -31.41 -20.99
C GLU A 69 -14.21 -31.35 -21.42
N ALA A 70 -14.92 -30.25 -21.14
CA ALA A 70 -16.28 -30.04 -21.63
C ALA A 70 -16.33 -29.94 -23.17
N ALA A 71 -15.35 -29.27 -23.79
CA ALA A 71 -15.24 -29.18 -25.25
C ALA A 71 -14.89 -30.53 -25.91
N LYS A 72 -14.09 -31.37 -25.24
CA LYS A 72 -13.83 -32.75 -25.69
C LYS A 72 -15.07 -33.63 -25.60
N LYS A 73 -15.86 -33.51 -24.51
CA LYS A 73 -17.11 -34.27 -24.31
C LYS A 73 -18.26 -33.82 -25.22
N SER A 74 -18.27 -32.56 -25.65
CA SER A 74 -19.26 -32.03 -26.59
C SER A 74 -18.91 -32.26 -28.06
N ARG A 75 -17.73 -32.84 -28.36
CA ARG A 75 -17.38 -33.29 -29.71
C ARG A 75 -18.15 -34.60 -29.99
N PRO A 76 -19.08 -34.63 -30.97
CA PRO A 76 -19.88 -35.82 -31.21
C PRO A 76 -18.99 -36.95 -31.72
N THR A 77 -18.85 -38.01 -30.93
CA THR A 77 -18.54 -39.35 -31.44
C THR A 77 -19.78 -39.89 -32.13
N ASP A 78 -20.10 -39.36 -33.31
CA ASP A 78 -20.98 -39.98 -34.30
C ASP A 78 -20.85 -39.24 -35.64
N SER A 79 -19.86 -39.65 -36.42
CA SER A 79 -20.06 -39.85 -37.86
C SER A 79 -19.20 -41.05 -38.27
N ILE A 80 -19.87 -42.20 -38.26
CA ILE A 80 -19.82 -43.24 -39.30
C ILE A 80 -18.57 -43.15 -40.20
N ALA A 81 -17.76 -44.21 -40.14
CA ALA A 81 -16.75 -44.54 -41.14
C ALA A 81 -17.28 -44.29 -42.56
N THR A 82 -16.78 -43.24 -43.20
CA THR A 82 -16.80 -43.06 -44.65
C THR A 82 -15.35 -42.90 -45.11
N PRO A 83 -14.91 -43.61 -46.16
CA PRO A 83 -13.50 -43.71 -46.54
C PRO A 83 -12.90 -42.35 -46.93
N PRO A 84 -11.56 -42.18 -46.80
CA PRO A 84 -10.89 -40.91 -47.09
C PRO A 84 -11.01 -40.59 -48.58
N MET A 85 -11.77 -39.56 -48.92
CA MET A 85 -11.75 -39.01 -50.27
C MET A 85 -10.49 -38.15 -50.44
N LEU A 86 -9.81 -38.42 -51.56
CA LEU A 86 -8.54 -37.84 -52.01
C LEU A 86 -8.53 -36.30 -51.99
N PRO A 87 -7.37 -35.66 -51.70
CA PRO A 87 -7.17 -34.25 -52.01
C PRO A 87 -7.11 -34.07 -53.53
N SER A 88 -7.93 -33.16 -54.08
CA SER A 88 -7.82 -32.78 -55.49
C SER A 88 -6.56 -31.93 -55.72
N PRO A 89 -5.79 -32.15 -56.80
CA PRO A 89 -4.47 -31.58 -56.98
C PRO A 89 -4.52 -30.09 -57.35
N ALA A 90 -3.51 -29.37 -56.85
CA ALA A 90 -3.18 -28.01 -57.24
C ALA A 90 -3.01 -27.88 -58.76
N SER A 91 -3.76 -26.95 -59.37
CA SER A 91 -3.41 -26.45 -60.69
C SER A 91 -2.29 -25.42 -60.53
N ILE A 92 -1.07 -25.89 -60.77
CA ILE A 92 0.07 -25.09 -61.16
C ILE A 92 -0.26 -24.40 -62.48
N ALA A 93 -0.25 -23.07 -62.49
CA ALA A 93 0.10 -22.29 -63.66
C ALA A 93 1.30 -21.43 -63.28
N THR A 94 2.41 -21.73 -63.95
CA THR A 94 3.75 -21.17 -63.77
C THR A 94 3.90 -19.83 -64.51
N THR A 95 4.83 -19.01 -63.99
CA THR A 95 5.47 -17.82 -64.60
C THR A 95 4.58 -16.57 -64.65
N SER A 96 5.02 -15.34 -64.31
CA SER A 96 6.35 -14.76 -64.26
C SER A 96 6.35 -13.46 -63.43
N SER A 97 7.49 -13.22 -62.75
CA SER A 97 8.20 -11.93 -62.56
C SER A 97 7.54 -10.66 -62.03
N ALA A 98 8.28 -10.07 -61.08
CA ALA A 98 8.63 -8.64 -60.94
C ALA A 98 7.84 -7.78 -59.93
N ASN A 99 8.51 -7.62 -58.77
CA ASN A 99 8.69 -6.43 -57.95
C ASN A 99 8.28 -5.08 -58.58
N SER A 100 7.51 -4.23 -57.86
CA SER A 100 7.79 -2.80 -57.60
C SER A 100 6.62 -2.10 -56.86
N THR A 101 6.96 -1.38 -55.78
CA THR A 101 6.16 -0.37 -55.06
C THR A 101 6.37 1.02 -55.72
N PRO A 102 5.80 2.14 -55.20
CA PRO A 102 4.44 2.70 -55.28
C PRO A 102 4.38 4.00 -56.14
N THR A 103 3.21 4.64 -56.31
CA THR A 103 3.00 6.13 -56.22
C THR A 103 1.55 6.55 -56.50
N ASN A 104 1.22 7.71 -55.94
CA ASN A 104 -0.10 8.31 -55.71
C ASN A 104 -0.47 9.36 -56.80
N HIS A 105 -1.70 9.92 -56.70
CA HIS A 105 -2.36 11.01 -57.47
C HIS A 105 -3.32 10.52 -58.58
N SER A 106 -4.58 10.96 -58.70
CA SER A 106 -5.10 12.32 -58.52
C SER A 106 -6.63 12.37 -58.24
N THR A 107 -7.01 13.34 -57.42
CA THR A 107 -8.25 14.14 -57.33
C THR A 107 -9.40 13.92 -58.33
N GLY A 108 -10.63 13.81 -57.80
CA GLY A 108 -11.89 14.12 -58.50
C GLY A 108 -13.16 13.68 -57.74
N ALA A 109 -13.76 14.57 -56.95
CA ALA A 109 -15.17 14.50 -56.50
C ALA A 109 -15.97 15.55 -57.32
N PRO A 110 -17.32 15.51 -57.44
CA PRO A 110 -18.27 14.89 -56.50
C PRO A 110 -19.48 14.16 -57.13
N ALA A 111 -20.08 13.22 -56.40
CA ALA A 111 -21.53 12.98 -56.46
C ALA A 111 -21.98 12.18 -55.23
N ALA A 112 -22.98 12.73 -54.53
CA ALA A 112 -23.59 12.18 -53.34
C ALA A 112 -24.38 10.91 -53.66
N THR A 113 -24.20 9.85 -52.86
CA THR A 113 -25.26 8.89 -52.56
C THR A 113 -25.03 8.35 -51.16
N LYS A 114 -26.05 8.52 -50.31
CA LYS A 114 -26.09 8.00 -48.95
C LYS A 114 -26.12 6.49 -49.01
N THR A 115 -25.13 5.83 -48.43
CA THR A 115 -25.23 4.43 -48.04
C THR A 115 -24.60 4.31 -46.65
N GLN A 116 -25.45 4.10 -45.66
CA GLN A 116 -25.04 3.71 -44.31
C GLN A 116 -24.30 2.38 -44.43
N ASN A 117 -22.98 2.42 -44.34
CA ASN A 117 -22.20 1.29 -43.88
C ASN A 117 -21.80 1.62 -42.44
N GLU A 118 -22.36 0.86 -41.50
CA GLU A 118 -21.84 0.74 -40.15
C GLU A 118 -20.43 0.15 -40.23
N SER A 119 -19.44 1.02 -40.41
CA SER A 119 -18.08 0.72 -40.01
C SER A 119 -18.11 0.57 -38.49
N LYS A 120 -18.17 -0.68 -38.02
CA LYS A 120 -17.69 -1.03 -36.67
C LYS A 120 -16.22 -0.64 -36.61
N THR A 121 -15.99 0.61 -36.21
CA THR A 121 -14.70 1.04 -35.68
C THR A 121 -14.53 0.26 -34.39
N SER A 122 -13.88 -0.91 -34.48
CA SER A 122 -13.38 -1.64 -33.31
C SER A 122 -12.40 -0.72 -32.60
N ARG A 123 -12.88 -0.01 -31.57
CA ARG A 123 -12.02 0.62 -30.58
C ARG A 123 -11.12 -0.48 -30.01
N PRO A 124 -9.79 -0.30 -29.96
CA PRO A 124 -8.94 -1.17 -29.16
C PRO A 124 -9.27 -0.90 -27.69
N GLY A 125 -9.66 -1.93 -26.95
CA GLY A 125 -9.82 -1.88 -25.50
C GLY A 125 -11.24 -1.63 -25.00
N GLU A 126 -12.21 -2.44 -25.41
CA GLU A 126 -13.22 -2.84 -24.44
C GLU A 126 -12.58 -3.92 -23.57
N ASP A 127 -12.30 -3.55 -22.32
CA ASP A 127 -11.79 -4.43 -21.29
C ASP A 127 -12.51 -5.77 -21.32
N GLU A 128 -11.78 -6.84 -21.65
CA GLU A 128 -12.17 -8.17 -21.22
C GLU A 128 -12.26 -8.12 -19.70
N LYS A 129 -13.48 -7.89 -19.17
CA LYS A 129 -13.77 -8.10 -17.76
C LYS A 129 -13.24 -9.47 -17.42
N GLU A 130 -12.17 -9.50 -16.63
CA GLU A 130 -11.49 -10.71 -16.23
C GLU A 130 -12.54 -11.66 -15.66
N LYS A 131 -12.92 -12.68 -16.44
CA LYS A 131 -13.99 -13.58 -16.05
C LYS A 131 -13.47 -14.39 -14.88
N LEU A 132 -14.12 -14.23 -13.72
CA LEU A 132 -13.79 -15.00 -12.55
C LEU A 132 -14.08 -16.50 -12.81
N PRO A 133 -13.26 -17.42 -12.27
CA PRO A 133 -13.56 -18.85 -12.30
C PRO A 133 -14.95 -19.13 -11.70
N PRO A 134 -15.67 -20.16 -12.18
CA PRO A 134 -16.96 -20.56 -11.65
C PRO A 134 -16.97 -20.81 -10.14
N PRO A 135 -18.10 -20.59 -9.43
CA PRO A 135 -18.15 -20.67 -7.97
C PRO A 135 -17.81 -22.04 -7.35
N HIS A 136 -17.91 -23.14 -8.10
CA HIS A 136 -17.58 -24.47 -7.60
C HIS A 136 -16.07 -24.71 -7.52
N LEU A 137 -15.25 -23.92 -8.22
CA LEU A 137 -13.80 -23.93 -8.08
C LEU A 137 -13.42 -23.08 -6.86
N THR A 138 -12.95 -23.75 -5.81
CA THR A 138 -12.70 -23.12 -4.51
C THR A 138 -11.26 -23.31 -4.05
N VAL A 139 -10.83 -22.41 -3.16
CA VAL A 139 -9.55 -22.50 -2.44
C VAL A 139 -9.86 -22.80 -0.97
N PRO A 140 -9.20 -23.78 -0.35
CA PRO A 140 -9.42 -24.08 1.06
C PRO A 140 -8.99 -22.89 1.93
N VAL A 141 -9.90 -22.46 2.82
CA VAL A 141 -9.66 -21.36 3.77
C VAL A 141 -9.49 -21.96 5.16
N ASN A 142 -8.35 -21.72 5.79
CA ASN A 142 -8.08 -22.11 7.17
C ASN A 142 -8.06 -20.89 8.10
N ALA A 143 -8.01 -21.13 9.42
CA ALA A 143 -8.02 -20.05 10.41
C ALA A 143 -6.84 -19.07 10.23
N ASN A 144 -5.66 -19.58 9.86
CA ASN A 144 -4.47 -18.75 9.59
C ASN A 144 -4.69 -17.80 8.41
N PHE A 145 -5.32 -18.27 7.34
CA PHE A 145 -5.67 -17.45 6.18
C PHE A 145 -6.63 -16.32 6.57
N VAL A 146 -7.66 -16.62 7.37
CA VAL A 146 -8.61 -15.62 7.85
C VAL A 146 -7.92 -14.60 8.75
N TYR A 147 -7.12 -15.07 9.71
CA TYR A 147 -6.36 -14.21 10.63
C TYR A 147 -5.41 -13.26 9.88
N ASN A 148 -4.65 -13.78 8.92
CA ASN A 148 -3.71 -13.00 8.13
C ASN A 148 -4.40 -11.93 7.29
N ARG A 149 -5.55 -12.26 6.69
CA ARG A 149 -6.37 -11.30 5.95
C ARG A 149 -6.97 -10.23 6.86
N GLN A 150 -7.45 -10.62 8.04
CA GLN A 150 -7.95 -9.67 9.05
C GLN A 150 -6.83 -8.76 9.58
N SER A 151 -5.64 -9.30 9.81
CA SER A 151 -4.47 -8.52 10.26
C SER A 151 -4.07 -7.48 9.22
N GLN A 152 -4.04 -7.86 7.93
CA GLN A 152 -3.75 -6.94 6.83
C GLN A 152 -4.80 -5.82 6.72
N SER A 153 -6.10 -6.15 6.83
CA SER A 153 -7.16 -5.15 6.77
C SER A 153 -7.16 -4.25 8.01
N ALA A 154 -6.87 -4.79 9.19
CA ALA A 154 -6.72 -4.00 10.42
C ALA A 154 -5.56 -3.01 10.31
N ALA A 155 -4.42 -3.41 9.76
CA ALA A 155 -3.25 -2.53 9.60
C ALA A 155 -3.56 -1.31 8.72
N ILE A 156 -4.23 -1.50 7.57
CA ILE A 156 -4.58 -0.36 6.69
C ILE A 156 -5.65 0.55 7.31
N VAL A 157 -6.64 -0.01 8.01
CA VAL A 157 -7.66 0.78 8.72
C VAL A 157 -7.03 1.59 9.85
N ASN A 158 -6.13 0.99 10.62
CA ASN A 158 -5.42 1.67 11.69
C ASN A 158 -4.49 2.76 11.15
N ALA A 159 -3.71 2.47 10.10
CA ALA A 159 -2.84 3.46 9.46
C ALA A 159 -3.66 4.67 8.94
N SER A 160 -4.77 4.40 8.25
CA SER A 160 -5.68 5.45 7.75
C SER A 160 -6.27 6.28 8.88
N ARG A 161 -6.73 5.63 9.97
CA ARG A 161 -7.22 6.33 11.16
C ARG A 161 -6.14 7.23 11.76
N CYS A 162 -4.93 6.71 11.94
CA CYS A 162 -3.82 7.46 12.53
C CYS A 162 -3.45 8.68 11.68
N MET A 163 -3.36 8.53 10.36
CA MET A 163 -3.13 9.67 9.47
C MET A 163 -4.27 10.68 9.50
N GLY A 164 -5.52 10.21 9.56
CA GLY A 164 -6.68 11.09 9.66
C GLY A 164 -6.64 11.98 10.91
N TYR A 165 -6.11 11.48 12.03
CA TYR A 165 -5.84 12.31 13.21
C TYR A 165 -4.64 13.23 13.02
N SER A 166 -3.53 12.67 12.53
CA SER A 166 -2.29 13.41 12.32
C SER A 166 -2.47 14.64 11.42
N GLN A 167 -3.12 14.46 10.26
CA GLN A 167 -3.34 15.53 9.27
C GLN A 167 -4.24 16.67 9.78
N ARG A 168 -5.00 16.46 10.86
CA ARG A 168 -5.84 17.51 11.47
C ARG A 168 -5.05 18.39 12.42
N THR A 169 -3.99 17.87 13.03
CA THR A 169 -3.27 18.56 14.12
C THR A 169 -1.83 18.89 13.76
N LEU A 170 -1.24 18.21 12.77
CA LEU A 170 0.07 18.51 12.21
C LEU A 170 -0.09 18.89 10.73
N THR A 171 0.05 20.19 10.44
CA THR A 171 -0.12 20.75 9.10
C THR A 171 1.01 21.73 8.76
N LEU A 172 1.27 21.94 7.46
CA LEU A 172 2.27 22.91 7.00
C LEU A 172 2.04 24.33 7.53
N PRO A 173 0.82 24.88 7.62
CA PRO A 173 0.58 26.18 8.25
C PRO A 173 0.95 26.23 9.73
N ILE A 174 0.66 25.17 10.49
CA ILE A 174 1.05 25.09 11.92
C ILE A 174 2.57 25.06 12.03
N LEU A 175 3.25 24.30 11.17
CA LEU A 175 4.72 24.30 11.11
C LEU A 175 5.27 25.68 10.74
N ALA A 176 4.73 26.34 9.72
CA ALA A 176 5.21 27.68 9.32
C ALA A 176 5.07 28.71 10.45
N LYS A 177 3.99 28.63 11.23
CA LYS A 177 3.71 29.56 12.33
C LYS A 177 4.57 29.31 13.57
N HIS A 178 4.74 28.04 13.94
CA HIS A 178 5.28 27.66 15.25
C HIS A 178 6.62 26.93 15.22
N PHE A 179 6.98 26.37 14.07
CA PHE A 179 8.24 25.68 13.82
C PHE A 179 8.88 26.19 12.52
N PRO A 180 9.09 27.51 12.37
CA PRO A 180 9.53 28.11 11.12
C PRO A 180 10.86 27.55 10.60
N ARG A 181 11.79 27.15 11.48
CA ARG A 181 13.07 26.56 11.08
C ARG A 181 12.86 25.16 10.49
N THR A 182 12.06 24.34 11.15
CA THR A 182 11.67 23.01 10.66
C THR A 182 10.90 23.12 9.34
N PHE A 183 9.97 24.07 9.25
CA PHE A 183 9.21 24.34 8.03
C PHE A 183 10.11 24.72 6.86
N ALA A 184 11.04 25.67 7.05
CA ALA A 184 11.96 26.12 6.00
C ALA A 184 12.80 24.96 5.44
N ARG A 185 13.30 24.08 6.31
CA ARG A 185 14.04 22.86 5.91
C ARG A 185 13.22 21.89 5.07
N MET A 186 11.89 21.88 5.24
CA MET A 186 10.98 21.02 4.48
C MET A 186 10.57 21.59 3.13
N ILE A 187 10.29 22.89 3.05
CA ILE A 187 9.78 23.49 1.82
C ILE A 187 10.88 23.77 0.79
N TYR A 188 12.12 23.96 1.24
CA TYR A 188 13.28 24.19 0.38
C TYR A 188 14.13 22.93 0.17
N THR A 189 13.55 21.77 0.46
CA THR A 189 14.22 20.48 0.26
C THR A 189 14.39 20.16 -1.21
N THR A 190 15.54 19.58 -1.54
CA THR A 190 15.83 18.97 -2.84
C THR A 190 15.59 17.46 -2.83
N TYR A 191 15.40 16.88 -1.64
CA TYR A 191 15.13 15.46 -1.48
C TYR A 191 13.73 15.07 -1.96
N SER A 192 13.65 13.86 -2.50
CA SER A 192 12.43 13.15 -2.75
C SER A 192 12.09 12.18 -1.62
N ILE A 193 10.91 11.58 -1.70
CA ILE A 193 10.48 10.58 -0.72
C ILE A 193 11.44 9.39 -0.62
N THR A 194 12.14 9.04 -1.71
CA THR A 194 13.05 7.88 -1.77
C THR A 194 14.44 8.17 -1.19
N ASP A 195 14.76 9.44 -0.96
CA ASP A 195 16.10 9.89 -0.53
C ASP A 195 16.23 9.86 0.99
N GLU A 196 15.39 9.08 1.69
CA GLU A 196 15.39 8.90 3.15
C GLU A 196 16.77 8.47 3.68
N HIS A 197 17.58 7.81 2.86
CA HIS A 197 18.92 7.33 3.18
C HIS A 197 20.01 8.41 3.13
N GLU A 198 19.76 9.52 2.45
CA GLU A 198 20.70 10.64 2.32
C GLU A 198 20.64 11.59 3.53
N ALA A 199 19.56 11.49 4.33
CA ALA A 199 19.36 12.37 5.45
C ALA A 199 20.26 11.99 6.64
N ASP A 200 21.21 12.86 6.96
CA ASP A 200 22.01 12.73 8.17
C ASP A 200 21.17 13.10 9.40
N ILE A 201 20.95 12.11 10.26
CA ILE A 201 20.21 12.28 11.52
C ILE A 201 20.92 13.27 12.44
N GLU A 202 22.26 13.33 12.43
CA GLU A 202 23.02 14.20 13.32
C GLU A 202 23.17 15.63 12.80
N ASP A 203 22.89 15.86 11.52
CA ASP A 203 22.88 17.20 10.95
C ASP A 203 21.66 18.01 11.43
N GLU A 204 21.94 19.01 12.28
CA GLU A 204 20.93 19.91 12.81
C GLU A 204 20.42 20.94 11.81
N GLU A 205 21.10 21.10 10.67
CA GLU A 205 20.80 22.09 9.62
C GLU A 205 20.44 21.43 8.28
N GLY A 206 20.60 20.11 8.14
CA GLY A 206 20.33 19.37 6.91
C GLY A 206 18.89 19.49 6.40
N GLU A 207 18.68 19.22 5.12
CA GLU A 207 17.35 19.29 4.49
C GLU A 207 16.38 18.25 5.10
N LEU A 208 15.08 18.55 5.08
CA LEU A 208 14.02 17.66 5.57
C LEU A 208 13.00 17.42 4.47
N PHE A 209 12.33 16.27 4.46
CA PHE A 209 11.21 16.03 3.56
C PHE A 209 9.89 15.94 4.33
N TRP A 210 8.80 16.48 3.76
CA TRP A 210 7.47 16.36 4.36
C TRP A 210 6.85 14.97 4.11
N PRO A 211 6.64 14.15 5.16
CA PRO A 211 6.16 12.77 5.00
C PRO A 211 4.64 12.74 4.79
N GLY A 212 4.19 12.99 3.55
CA GLY A 212 2.76 13.04 3.21
C GLY A 212 2.13 11.70 2.85
N GLN A 213 2.92 10.68 2.50
CA GLN A 213 2.43 9.41 1.95
C GLN A 213 3.06 8.21 2.66
N LEU A 214 2.23 7.34 3.23
CA LEU A 214 2.67 6.07 3.86
C LEU A 214 2.41 4.83 3.00
N ALA A 215 1.77 4.99 1.83
CA ALA A 215 1.26 3.88 1.02
C ALA A 215 2.33 2.83 0.65
N THR A 216 3.57 3.26 0.46
CA THR A 216 4.71 2.41 0.12
C THR A 216 5.39 1.78 1.33
N GLY A 217 5.07 2.25 2.56
CA GLY A 217 5.75 1.85 3.79
C GLY A 217 7.13 2.52 4.01
N GLU A 218 7.46 3.51 3.19
CA GLU A 218 8.67 4.33 3.27
C GLU A 218 8.39 5.67 3.96
N GLY A 219 9.44 6.40 4.34
CA GLY A 219 9.34 7.76 4.88
C GLY A 219 9.19 7.85 6.40
N ILE A 220 9.33 6.75 7.14
CA ILE A 220 9.29 6.79 8.61
C ILE A 220 10.48 7.56 9.19
N GLY A 221 11.65 7.47 8.56
CA GLY A 221 12.84 8.26 8.88
C GLY A 221 12.58 9.75 8.73
N TRP A 222 11.87 10.18 7.68
CA TRP A 222 11.44 11.57 7.53
C TRP A 222 10.54 12.03 8.68
N VAL A 223 9.63 11.17 9.16
CA VAL A 223 8.80 11.49 10.35
C VAL A 223 9.68 11.63 11.59
N CYS A 224 10.66 10.75 11.78
CA CYS A 224 11.61 10.83 12.90
C CYS A 224 12.48 12.10 12.86
N LEU A 225 12.99 12.45 11.68
CA LEU A 225 13.82 13.64 11.46
C LEU A 225 13.02 14.93 11.67
N MET A 226 11.80 14.98 11.12
CA MET A 226 10.83 16.04 11.42
C MET A 226 10.61 16.17 12.93
N GLY A 227 10.35 15.04 13.61
CA GLY A 227 10.15 15.02 15.05
C GLY A 227 11.36 15.54 15.83
N LYS A 228 12.57 15.10 15.48
CA LYS A 228 13.83 15.58 16.08
C LYS A 228 13.96 17.10 15.90
N ALA A 229 13.69 17.61 14.69
CA ALA A 229 13.76 19.04 14.39
C ALA A 229 12.73 19.86 15.20
N MET A 230 11.48 19.40 15.25
CA MET A 230 10.41 20.05 16.03
C MET A 230 10.75 20.10 17.52
N ILE A 231 11.25 19.00 18.09
CA ILE A 231 11.63 18.92 19.51
C ILE A 231 12.78 19.88 19.82
N LYS A 232 13.82 19.95 18.97
CA LYS A 232 14.94 20.87 19.18
C LYS A 232 14.51 22.34 19.07
N GLU A 233 13.66 22.66 18.11
CA GLU A 233 13.15 24.02 17.90
C GLU A 233 12.27 24.47 19.07
N PHE A 234 11.35 23.63 19.53
CA PHE A 234 10.49 23.92 20.68
C PHE A 234 11.26 23.94 22.00
N GLY A 235 12.16 22.97 22.20
CA GLY A 235 12.86 22.76 23.45
C GLY A 235 13.93 23.79 23.76
N LYS A 236 14.40 24.56 22.77
CA LYS A 236 15.43 25.58 22.95
C LYS A 236 15.04 26.61 24.02
N ASP A 237 13.78 27.02 24.03
CA ASP A 237 13.25 28.00 24.99
C ASP A 237 13.08 27.41 26.40
N LEU A 238 13.03 26.08 26.50
CA LEU A 238 12.87 25.34 27.76
C LEU A 238 14.22 24.85 28.33
N GLY A 239 15.34 25.19 27.69
CA GLY A 239 16.67 24.71 28.08
C GLY A 239 16.93 23.23 27.75
N TYR A 240 16.17 22.65 26.81
CA TYR A 240 16.37 21.29 26.34
C TYR A 240 17.73 21.17 25.62
N ARG A 241 18.57 20.24 26.07
CA ARG A 241 19.94 20.03 25.53
C ARG A 241 20.05 18.82 24.59
N GLY A 242 18.94 18.23 24.16
CA GLY A 242 18.98 17.02 23.34
C GLY A 242 19.70 15.87 24.04
N TYR A 243 20.52 15.13 23.28
CA TYR A 243 21.29 13.99 23.80
C TYR A 243 22.34 14.37 24.85
N GLU A 244 22.87 15.59 24.80
CA GLU A 244 23.83 16.09 25.79
C GLU A 244 23.19 16.24 27.20
N GLY A 245 21.86 16.34 27.26
CA GLY A 245 21.10 16.43 28.51
C GLY A 245 20.68 15.09 29.09
N VAL A 246 21.05 13.96 28.48
CA VAL A 246 20.66 12.63 28.97
C VAL A 246 21.33 12.37 30.32
N ILE A 247 20.52 12.23 31.37
CA ILE A 247 21.00 11.82 32.69
C ILE A 247 21.27 10.30 32.62
N PRO A 248 22.52 9.85 32.79
CA PRO A 248 22.82 8.42 32.84
C PRO A 248 22.02 7.78 33.97
N LYS A 249 21.42 6.63 33.71
CA LYS A 249 20.79 5.85 34.77
C LYS A 249 21.88 5.35 35.70
N ASP A 250 21.85 5.73 36.97
CA ASP A 250 22.84 5.28 37.95
C ASP A 250 22.84 3.74 38.03
N GLU A 251 23.93 3.11 37.57
CA GLU A 251 24.16 1.67 37.69
C GLU A 251 24.30 1.22 39.16
N ALA A 252 24.44 2.17 40.09
CA ALA A 252 24.66 1.92 41.52
C ALA A 252 23.40 2.06 42.38
N ALA A 253 22.21 2.31 41.80
CA ALA A 253 20.99 2.26 42.58
C ALA A 253 20.67 0.78 42.90
N PRO A 254 20.65 0.35 44.19
CA PRO A 254 20.16 -0.98 44.52
C PRO A 254 18.74 -1.08 43.96
N ALA A 255 18.42 -2.21 43.31
CA ALA A 255 17.11 -2.49 42.78
C ALA A 255 16.06 -2.05 43.80
N GLN A 256 15.42 -0.90 43.56
CA GLN A 256 14.31 -0.47 44.37
C GLN A 256 13.25 -1.53 44.15
N GLU A 257 12.99 -2.28 45.22
CA GLU A 257 11.85 -3.18 45.33
C GLU A 257 10.64 -2.46 44.74
N ASP A 258 9.93 -3.16 43.84
CA ASP A 258 8.67 -2.74 43.27
C ASP A 258 7.78 -2.17 44.38
N VAL A 259 7.74 -0.84 44.50
CA VAL A 259 6.74 -0.17 45.32
C VAL A 259 5.44 -0.41 44.58
N ALA A 260 4.72 -1.41 45.07
CA ALA A 260 3.41 -1.81 44.60
C ALA A 260 2.56 -0.56 44.35
N ASP A 261 2.11 -0.43 43.10
CA ASP A 261 1.02 0.45 42.72
C ASP A 261 -0.17 0.21 43.68
N PRO A 262 -0.62 1.21 44.46
CA PRO A 262 -1.75 1.02 45.36
C PRO A 262 -3.09 0.83 44.61
N SER A 263 -3.12 0.74 43.27
CA SER A 263 -4.32 0.37 42.52
C SER A 263 -4.45 -1.12 42.16
N SER A 264 -3.50 -2.00 42.53
CA SER A 264 -3.67 -3.44 42.35
C SER A 264 -4.33 -4.08 43.58
N GLY A 265 -5.66 -4.05 43.62
CA GLY A 265 -6.44 -4.87 44.56
C GLY A 265 -6.22 -6.38 44.28
N PRO A 266 -6.22 -7.25 45.31
CA PRO A 266 -5.89 -8.66 45.13
C PRO A 266 -6.94 -9.38 44.29
N SER A 267 -6.50 -9.98 43.20
CA SER A 267 -7.26 -10.95 42.42
C SER A 267 -7.49 -12.22 43.26
N SER A 268 -8.64 -12.31 43.94
CA SER A 268 -9.07 -13.57 44.55
C SER A 268 -9.55 -14.52 43.46
N SER A 269 -8.68 -15.47 43.09
CA SER A 269 -9.05 -16.64 42.31
C SER A 269 -9.99 -17.53 43.15
N THR A 270 -11.28 -17.49 42.86
CA THR A 270 -12.21 -18.56 43.27
C THR A 270 -12.86 -19.11 42.01
N PRO A 271 -12.74 -20.41 41.70
CA PRO A 271 -13.36 -20.99 40.52
C PRO A 271 -14.86 -21.14 40.77
N VAL A 272 -15.67 -20.54 39.90
CA VAL A 272 -17.14 -20.67 39.92
C VAL A 272 -17.53 -21.90 39.08
N PRO A 273 -18.32 -22.85 39.61
CA PRO A 273 -18.75 -24.02 38.85
C PRO A 273 -19.85 -23.65 37.85
N PHE A 274 -19.80 -24.32 36.70
CA PHE A 274 -20.82 -24.28 35.66
C PHE A 274 -22.17 -24.80 36.15
N SER A 275 -23.25 -24.13 35.75
CA SER A 275 -24.59 -24.69 35.57
C SER A 275 -25.21 -24.04 34.35
#